data_AF-A0A4Z0CD25-F1
#
_entry.id   AF-A0A4Z0CD25-F1
#
_cell.length_a   1.000
_cell.length_b   1.000
_cell.length_c   1.000
_cell.angle_alpha   90.00
_cell.angle_beta   90.00
_cell.angle_gamma   90.00
#
_symmetry.space_group_name_H-M   'P 1'
#
loop_
_entity.id
_entity.type
_entity.pdbx_description
1 polymer ?
#
loop_
_entity_poly.entity_id
_entity_poly.type
_entity_poly.pdbx_seq_one_letter_code
_entity_poly.pdbx_strand_id
1 'polypeptide(L)'
;MGRPREVVRGRDEPPAQDLAGGQEVIFADSNILVYAVDRREPVKRPIAQRLLREPSASRTLVLSTQVLQEFYTTVLRKRMLTQQEAAAAVLDLSANEIVTITPELVLRAIDLHQQHSMHYWDAVIVLSAAQAGCSTVYSEDMQHGRTIAGVEIVNPFRREIHEPSTAYLQASTPEAVDEVLREAIAHRRLISFHYEGRPKEGEPHDYGLIGGERRLNFFQTRGRSRNGVEESGKWKTLDPAKMSQVRLLKASFPGTRAVARGAHKKWEEVIASVTLDATRKR
;
A
#
# COMPACT_ATOMS: atom_id res chain seq x y z
N MET A 1 64.35 -34.58 -0.03
CA MET A 1 63.87 -33.74 -1.15
C MET A 1 62.48 -34.24 -1.50
N GLY A 2 61.37 -33.51 -1.52
CA GLY A 2 61.02 -32.12 -1.25
C GLY A 2 59.55 -32.03 -1.71
N ARG A 3 58.61 -31.72 -0.79
CA ARG A 3 57.18 -31.56 -1.13
C ARG A 3 56.98 -30.35 -2.06
N PRO A 4 55.92 -30.38 -2.89
CA PRO A 4 55.00 -29.25 -2.96
C PRO A 4 53.53 -29.72 -2.93
N ARG A 5 52.73 -29.30 -1.93
CA ARG A 5 51.84 -28.11 -1.84
C ARG A 5 50.46 -28.30 -2.51
N GLU A 6 49.43 -28.21 -1.68
CA GLU A 6 48.00 -28.19 -1.98
C GLU A 6 47.59 -27.13 -3.02
N VAL A 7 46.54 -27.45 -3.80
CA VAL A 7 45.50 -26.48 -4.14
C VAL A 7 44.14 -27.16 -3.96
N VAL A 8 43.42 -26.76 -2.90
CA VAL A 8 41.98 -26.96 -2.72
C VAL A 8 41.27 -25.78 -3.38
N ARG A 9 40.30 -26.05 -4.27
CA ARG A 9 39.15 -25.22 -4.73
C ARG A 9 38.59 -25.89 -6.01
N GLY A 10 37.29 -26.02 -6.27
CA GLY A 10 36.12 -25.47 -5.62
C GLY A 10 35.03 -26.52 -5.45
N ARG A 11 34.09 -26.18 -4.56
CA ARG A 11 32.81 -26.86 -4.40
C ARG A 11 32.03 -26.62 -5.68
N ASP A 12 31.53 -27.69 -6.29
CA ASP A 12 30.42 -27.59 -7.23
C ASP A 12 29.27 -26.90 -6.49
N GLU A 13 28.98 -25.65 -6.87
CA GLU A 13 27.71 -25.01 -6.55
C GLU A 13 26.60 -25.91 -7.11
N PRO A 14 25.62 -26.31 -6.29
CA PRO A 14 24.46 -26.99 -6.83
C PRO A 14 23.76 -26.03 -7.80
N PRO A 15 23.25 -26.52 -8.93
CA PRO A 15 22.59 -25.67 -9.91
C PRO A 15 21.41 -24.98 -9.23
N ALA A 16 21.26 -23.67 -9.51
CA ALA A 16 20.11 -22.87 -9.12
C ALA A 16 18.84 -23.64 -9.49
N GLN A 17 18.18 -24.19 -8.48
CA GLN A 17 16.91 -24.88 -8.64
C GLN A 17 15.89 -23.84 -9.08
N ASP A 18 15.28 -24.11 -10.23
CA ASP A 18 14.06 -23.47 -10.70
C ASP A 18 13.08 -23.28 -9.54
N LEU A 19 12.72 -22.03 -9.24
CA LEU A 19 11.63 -21.71 -8.30
C LEU A 19 10.31 -22.05 -8.98
N ALA A 20 9.93 -23.32 -8.89
CA ALA A 20 8.63 -23.85 -9.24
C ALA A 20 7.51 -23.10 -8.51
N GLY A 21 6.37 -22.96 -9.19
CA GLY A 21 5.15 -22.30 -8.69
C GLY A 21 4.66 -22.83 -7.35
N GLY A 22 5.11 -22.19 -6.27
CA GLY A 22 4.60 -22.39 -4.92
C GLY A 22 3.21 -21.77 -4.78
N GLN A 23 2.27 -22.57 -4.26
CA GLN A 23 0.94 -22.11 -3.90
C GLN A 23 1.05 -21.06 -2.78
N GLU A 24 0.55 -19.85 -3.02
CA GLU A 24 0.59 -18.75 -2.07
C GLU A 24 -0.41 -19.02 -0.92
N VAL A 25 0.08 -19.32 0.27
CA VAL A 25 -0.78 -19.48 1.46
C VAL A 25 -0.83 -18.15 2.21
N ILE A 26 -2.05 -17.63 2.37
CA ILE A 26 -2.32 -16.32 2.97
C ILE A 26 -3.24 -16.43 4.18
N PHE A 27 -3.05 -15.55 5.15
CA PHE A 27 -3.92 -15.43 6.32
C PHE A 27 -4.68 -14.10 6.27
N ALA A 28 -5.95 -14.09 6.68
CA ALA A 28 -6.73 -12.85 6.80
C ALA A 28 -7.18 -12.59 8.24
N ASP A 29 -6.96 -11.37 8.69
CA ASP A 29 -7.47 -10.85 9.97
C ASP A 29 -8.99 -10.56 9.91
N SER A 30 -9.62 -10.40 11.07
CA SER A 30 -11.06 -10.20 11.20
C SER A 30 -11.53 -8.90 10.53
N ASN A 31 -10.71 -7.83 10.57
CA ASN A 31 -11.02 -6.57 9.89
C ASN A 31 -11.23 -6.76 8.36
N ILE A 32 -10.46 -7.64 7.71
CA ILE A 32 -10.60 -7.94 6.28
C ILE A 32 -11.95 -8.59 6.00
N LEU A 33 -12.33 -9.58 6.80
CA LEU A 33 -13.63 -10.26 6.69
C LEU A 33 -14.80 -9.29 6.90
N VAL A 34 -14.69 -8.42 7.91
CA VAL A 34 -15.70 -7.41 8.22
C VAL A 34 -15.88 -6.45 7.04
N TYR A 35 -14.80 -5.97 6.42
CA TYR A 35 -14.91 -5.10 5.25
C TYR A 35 -15.54 -5.78 4.04
N ALA A 36 -15.33 -7.08 3.85
CA ALA A 36 -15.92 -7.80 2.72
C ALA A 36 -17.47 -7.80 2.73
N VAL A 37 -18.07 -7.71 3.93
CA VAL A 37 -19.53 -7.71 4.12
C VAL A 37 -20.12 -6.33 4.41
N ASP A 38 -19.30 -5.33 4.78
CA ASP A 38 -19.77 -3.98 5.12
C ASP A 38 -20.26 -3.21 3.88
N ARG A 39 -21.57 -3.27 3.61
CA ARG A 39 -22.22 -2.57 2.49
C ARG A 39 -22.07 -1.04 2.54
N ARG A 40 -21.69 -0.47 3.69
CA ARG A 40 -21.50 0.99 3.87
C ARG A 40 -20.10 1.44 3.47
N GLU A 41 -19.16 0.51 3.24
CA GLU A 41 -17.78 0.79 2.88
C GLU A 41 -17.54 0.59 1.37
N PRO A 42 -17.58 1.64 0.54
CA PRO A 42 -17.49 1.51 -0.91
C PRO A 42 -16.06 1.30 -1.43
N VAL A 43 -15.03 1.62 -0.65
CA VAL A 43 -13.64 1.59 -1.10
C VAL A 43 -12.97 0.28 -0.70
N LYS A 44 -13.02 -0.08 0.59
CA LYS A 44 -12.30 -1.25 1.11
C LYS A 44 -13.00 -2.57 0.82
N ARG A 45 -14.33 -2.57 0.74
CA ARG A 45 -15.13 -3.77 0.47
C ARG A 45 -14.73 -4.52 -0.82
N PRO A 46 -14.65 -3.88 -2.01
CA PRO A 46 -14.26 -4.61 -3.22
C PRO A 46 -12.82 -5.15 -3.14
N ILE A 47 -11.93 -4.48 -2.40
CA ILE A 47 -10.56 -4.94 -2.16
C ILE A 47 -10.59 -6.19 -1.28
N ALA A 48 -11.26 -6.13 -0.13
CA ALA A 48 -11.41 -7.27 0.78
C ALA A 48 -12.06 -8.47 0.10
N GLN A 49 -13.14 -8.26 -0.65
CA GLN A 49 -13.80 -9.33 -1.41
C GLN A 49 -12.86 -9.97 -2.44
N ARG A 50 -11.99 -9.19 -3.08
CA ARG A 50 -11.01 -9.73 -4.03
C ARG A 50 -9.91 -10.53 -3.32
N LEU A 51 -9.50 -10.15 -2.12
CA LEU A 51 -8.51 -10.90 -1.34
C LEU A 51 -9.04 -12.24 -0.87
N LEU A 52 -10.33 -12.30 -0.53
CA LEU A 52 -11.01 -13.48 0.02
C LEU A 52 -11.70 -14.37 -1.03
N ARG A 53 -11.77 -13.92 -2.29
CA ARG A 53 -12.33 -14.72 -3.38
C ARG A 53 -11.61 -16.07 -3.44
N GLU A 54 -12.36 -17.10 -3.82
CA GLU A 54 -11.96 -18.51 -3.73
C GLU A 54 -10.51 -18.74 -4.15
N PRO A 55 -9.82 -19.69 -3.47
CA PRO A 55 -8.51 -20.15 -3.86
C PRO A 55 -8.37 -20.25 -5.38
N SER A 56 -7.64 -19.33 -5.99
CA SER A 56 -7.15 -19.59 -7.35
C SER A 56 -6.26 -20.83 -7.27
N ALA A 57 -6.02 -21.55 -8.37
CA ALA A 57 -5.15 -22.73 -8.37
C ALA A 57 -3.75 -22.48 -7.74
N SER A 58 -3.37 -21.21 -7.55
CA SER A 58 -2.10 -20.77 -6.98
C SER A 58 -2.21 -20.08 -5.61
N ARG A 59 -3.38 -20.06 -4.92
CA ARG A 59 -3.52 -19.34 -3.64
C ARG A 59 -4.49 -20.00 -2.67
N THR A 60 -4.15 -20.14 -1.39
CA THR A 60 -5.03 -20.67 -0.33
C THR A 60 -5.24 -19.66 0.78
N LEU A 61 -6.50 -19.49 1.20
CA LEU A 61 -6.86 -18.70 2.38
C LEU A 61 -6.87 -19.59 3.63
N VAL A 62 -6.23 -19.09 4.69
CA VAL A 62 -6.23 -19.65 6.03
C VAL A 62 -6.83 -18.63 7.00
N LEU A 63 -7.62 -19.11 7.97
CA LEU A 63 -8.18 -18.30 9.05
C LEU A 63 -7.91 -18.99 10.40
N SER A 64 -8.31 -18.37 11.51
CA SER A 64 -8.27 -19.00 12.83
C SER A 64 -9.62 -18.97 13.53
N THR A 65 -9.77 -19.82 14.56
CA THR A 65 -10.99 -19.81 15.39
C THR A 65 -11.22 -18.46 16.07
N GLN A 66 -10.17 -17.69 16.40
CA GLN A 66 -10.28 -16.32 16.92
C GLN A 66 -10.90 -15.39 15.87
N VAL A 67 -10.39 -15.42 14.63
CA VAL A 67 -10.87 -14.56 13.54
C VAL A 67 -12.36 -14.77 13.28
N LEU A 68 -12.83 -16.02 13.27
CA LEU A 68 -14.26 -16.34 13.10
C LEU A 68 -15.13 -15.77 14.23
N GLN A 69 -14.66 -15.86 15.48
CA GLN A 69 -15.37 -15.32 16.66
C GLN A 69 -15.46 -13.78 16.60
N GLU A 70 -14.35 -13.11 16.29
CA GLU A 70 -14.31 -11.65 16.17
C GLU A 70 -15.17 -11.16 15.01
N PHE A 71 -15.14 -11.86 13.87
CA PHE A 71 -15.99 -11.55 12.74
C PHE A 71 -17.47 -11.63 13.13
N TYR A 72 -17.94 -12.76 13.66
CA TYR A 72 -19.34 -12.98 14.03
C TYR A 72 -19.85 -11.91 14.99
N THR A 73 -19.11 -11.66 16.07
CA THR A 73 -19.49 -10.66 17.07
C THR A 73 -19.49 -9.24 16.49
N THR A 74 -18.52 -8.92 15.63
CA THR A 74 -18.40 -7.57 15.04
C THR A 74 -19.51 -7.27 14.05
N VAL A 75 -19.83 -8.18 13.14
CA VAL A 75 -20.86 -7.93 12.10
C VAL A 75 -22.26 -7.79 12.72
N LEU A 76 -22.55 -8.51 13.80
CA LEU A 76 -23.79 -8.36 14.56
C LEU A 76 -23.83 -7.04 15.35
N ARG A 77 -22.76 -6.75 16.11
CA ARG A 77 -22.65 -5.49 16.89
C ARG A 77 -22.79 -4.26 16.01
N LYS A 78 -22.19 -4.27 14.82
CA LYS A 78 -22.27 -3.17 13.84
C LYS A 78 -23.54 -3.19 12.98
N ARG A 79 -24.43 -4.16 13.19
CA ARG A 79 -25.70 -4.35 12.44
C ARG A 79 -25.46 -4.42 10.93
N MET A 80 -24.42 -5.15 10.53
CA MET A 80 -24.06 -5.38 9.13
C MET A 80 -24.81 -6.58 8.55
N LEU A 81 -24.99 -7.62 9.37
CA LEU A 81 -25.67 -8.87 9.03
C LEU A 81 -26.69 -9.21 10.13
N THR A 82 -27.70 -9.98 9.75
CA THR A 82 -28.58 -10.69 10.70
C THR A 82 -27.86 -11.88 11.34
N GLN A 83 -28.43 -12.46 12.41
CA GLN A 83 -27.87 -13.66 13.04
C GLN A 83 -27.75 -14.83 12.06
N GLN A 84 -28.77 -15.03 11.22
CA GLN A 84 -28.80 -16.10 10.22
C GLN A 84 -27.74 -15.87 9.13
N GLU A 85 -27.62 -14.65 8.60
CA GLU A 85 -26.58 -14.30 7.61
C GLU A 85 -25.17 -14.45 8.20
N ALA A 86 -24.96 -14.03 9.45
CA ALA A 86 -23.66 -14.15 10.11
C ALA A 86 -23.28 -15.61 10.37
N ALA A 87 -24.24 -16.45 10.79
CA ALA A 87 -24.01 -17.89 10.98
C ALA A 87 -23.68 -18.60 9.66
N ALA A 88 -24.40 -18.28 8.58
CA ALA A 88 -24.10 -18.78 7.24
C ALA A 88 -22.71 -18.34 6.77
N ALA A 89 -22.36 -17.07 6.95
CA ALA A 89 -21.03 -16.57 6.59
C ALA A 89 -19.90 -17.26 7.38
N VAL A 90 -20.08 -17.53 8.67
CA VAL A 90 -19.09 -18.29 9.46
C VAL A 90 -18.96 -19.72 8.95
N LEU A 91 -20.07 -20.37 8.59
CA LEU A 91 -20.06 -21.71 8.00
C LEU A 91 -19.27 -21.72 6.67
N ASP A 92 -19.53 -20.76 5.78
CA ASP A 92 -18.83 -20.64 4.50
C ASP A 92 -17.32 -20.39 4.72
N LEU A 93 -16.97 -19.49 5.65
CA LEU A 93 -15.57 -19.21 6.00
C LEU A 93 -14.86 -20.43 6.59
N SER A 94 -15.59 -21.28 7.32
CA SER A 94 -15.05 -22.51 7.94
C SER A 94 -14.71 -23.61 6.93
N ALA A 95 -15.07 -23.45 5.65
CA ALA A 95 -14.64 -24.34 4.57
C ALA A 95 -13.16 -24.15 4.18
N ASN A 96 -12.53 -23.05 4.62
CA ASN A 96 -11.10 -22.81 4.48
C ASN A 96 -10.30 -23.59 5.54
N GLU A 97 -8.98 -23.60 5.43
CA GLU A 97 -8.14 -24.12 6.52
C GLU A 97 -8.29 -23.22 7.76
N ILE A 98 -8.62 -23.83 8.91
CA ILE A 98 -8.82 -23.14 10.19
C ILE A 98 -7.75 -23.55 11.20
N VAL A 99 -6.96 -22.58 11.64
CA VAL A 99 -6.03 -22.73 12.75
C VAL A 99 -6.77 -22.61 14.07
N THR A 100 -6.74 -23.68 14.86
CA THR A 100 -7.27 -23.67 16.23
C THR A 100 -6.27 -23.01 17.17
N ILE A 101 -6.72 -22.06 17.98
CA ILE A 101 -5.91 -21.46 19.03
C ILE A 101 -5.74 -22.47 20.18
N THR A 102 -4.54 -23.06 20.31
CA THR A 102 -4.19 -24.01 21.37
C THR A 102 -3.47 -23.32 22.54
N PRO A 103 -3.38 -23.94 23.73
CA PRO A 103 -2.59 -23.42 24.85
C PRO A 103 -1.12 -23.15 24.47
N GLU A 104 -0.52 -23.98 23.62
CA GLU A 104 0.86 -23.79 23.14
C GLU A 104 0.98 -22.53 22.27
N LEU A 105 -0.01 -22.27 21.41
CA LEU A 105 -0.05 -21.06 20.59
C LEU A 105 -0.21 -19.82 21.48
N VAL A 106 -1.05 -19.89 22.52
CA VAL A 106 -1.23 -18.81 23.51
C VAL A 106 0.09 -18.49 24.22
N LEU A 107 0.81 -19.50 24.71
CA LEU A 107 2.10 -19.29 25.37
C LEU A 107 3.13 -18.66 24.43
N ARG A 108 3.22 -19.14 23.19
CA ARG A 108 4.10 -18.54 22.17
C ARG A 108 3.71 -17.10 21.82
N ALA A 109 2.41 -16.79 21.81
CA ALA A 109 1.93 -15.44 21.56
C ALA A 109 2.29 -14.47 22.68
N ILE A 110 2.29 -14.94 23.94
CA ILE A 110 2.79 -14.16 25.09
C ILE A 110 4.28 -13.83 24.90
N ASP A 111 5.10 -14.81 24.53
CA ASP A 111 6.53 -14.59 24.29
C ASP A 111 6.76 -13.59 23.14
N LEU A 112 6.05 -13.77 22.02
CA LEU A 112 6.17 -12.90 20.85
C LEU A 112 5.71 -11.46 21.16
N HIS A 113 4.60 -11.31 21.89
CA HIS A 113 4.09 -10.03 22.38
C HIS A 113 5.16 -9.26 23.17
N GLN A 114 5.81 -9.94 24.12
CA GLN A 114 6.85 -9.35 24.96
C GLN A 114 8.10 -8.98 24.16
N GLN A 115 8.56 -9.86 23.27
CA GLN A 115 9.77 -9.66 22.48
C GLN A 115 9.64 -8.53 21.45
N HIS A 116 8.46 -8.38 20.84
CA HIS A 116 8.25 -7.50 19.70
C HIS A 116 7.44 -6.24 20.01
N SER A 117 7.05 -6.04 21.27
CA SER A 117 6.19 -4.93 21.72
C SER A 117 4.97 -4.71 20.83
N MET A 118 4.35 -5.80 20.34
CA MET A 118 3.15 -5.77 19.50
C MET A 118 1.91 -6.04 20.34
N HIS A 119 0.67 -5.78 19.87
CA HIS A 119 -0.51 -6.13 20.66
C HIS A 119 -0.65 -7.66 20.80
N TYR A 120 -1.10 -8.16 21.95
CA TYR A 120 -1.21 -9.61 22.18
C TYR A 120 -2.07 -10.32 21.12
N TRP A 121 -3.23 -9.77 20.79
CA TRP A 121 -4.11 -10.34 19.76
C TRP A 121 -3.45 -10.38 18.37
N ASP A 122 -2.67 -9.37 18.02
CA ASP A 122 -1.89 -9.35 16.77
C ASP A 122 -0.83 -10.47 16.77
N ALA A 123 -0.21 -10.75 17.92
CA ALA A 123 0.75 -11.84 18.06
C ALA A 123 0.09 -13.22 17.84
N VAL A 124 -1.14 -13.41 18.33
CA VAL A 124 -1.93 -14.63 18.09
C VAL A 124 -2.23 -14.80 16.60
N ILE A 125 -2.61 -13.73 15.90
CA ILE A 125 -2.85 -13.74 14.45
C ILE A 125 -1.59 -14.13 13.68
N VAL A 126 -0.45 -13.46 13.95
CA VAL A 126 0.82 -13.72 13.27
C VAL A 126 1.29 -15.16 13.49
N LEU A 127 1.20 -15.68 14.71
CA LEU A 127 1.59 -17.06 14.99
C LEU A 127 0.64 -18.09 14.39
N SER A 128 -0.65 -17.79 14.32
CA SER A 128 -1.62 -18.65 13.64
C SER A 128 -1.26 -18.78 12.16
N ALA A 129 -0.95 -17.66 11.51
CA ALA A 129 -0.48 -17.64 10.13
C ALA A 129 0.83 -18.40 9.95
N ALA A 130 1.82 -18.17 10.82
CA ALA A 130 3.11 -18.86 10.77
C ALA A 130 2.96 -20.38 10.94
N GLN A 131 2.05 -20.83 11.82
CA GLN A 131 1.79 -22.26 12.05
C GLN A 131 1.20 -22.94 10.82
N ALA A 132 0.37 -22.25 10.05
CA ALA A 132 -0.20 -22.75 8.80
C ALA A 132 0.72 -22.57 7.58
N GLY A 133 1.97 -22.12 7.78
CA GLY A 133 2.92 -21.89 6.68
C GLY A 133 2.53 -20.72 5.78
N CYS A 134 1.71 -19.79 6.27
CA CYS A 134 1.37 -18.58 5.51
C CYS A 134 2.60 -17.71 5.34
N SER A 135 2.78 -17.16 4.13
CA SER A 135 3.83 -16.16 3.87
C SER A 135 3.38 -14.74 4.20
N THR A 136 2.06 -14.51 4.18
CA THR A 136 1.44 -13.17 4.30
C THR A 136 0.25 -13.18 5.25
N VAL A 137 0.11 -12.14 6.06
CA VAL A 137 -1.09 -11.80 6.83
C VAL A 137 -1.67 -10.48 6.32
N TYR A 138 -2.94 -10.49 5.93
CA TYR A 138 -3.68 -9.27 5.65
C TYR A 138 -4.31 -8.69 6.91
N SER A 139 -3.92 -7.47 7.28
CA SER A 139 -4.51 -6.74 8.39
C SER A 139 -4.40 -5.23 8.21
N GLU A 140 -5.45 -4.49 8.55
CA GLU A 140 -5.42 -3.02 8.54
C GLU A 140 -4.61 -2.44 9.71
N ASP A 141 -4.78 -3.01 10.89
CA ASP A 141 -4.40 -2.38 12.16
C ASP A 141 -2.94 -2.64 12.55
N MET A 142 -2.29 -3.61 11.88
CA MET A 142 -0.89 -3.95 12.10
C MET A 142 0.08 -3.16 11.21
N GLN A 143 1.36 -3.13 11.62
CA GLN A 143 2.41 -2.41 10.90
C GLN A 143 2.77 -3.09 9.57
N HIS A 144 2.21 -2.57 8.47
CA HIS A 144 2.48 -3.05 7.10
C HIS A 144 3.97 -3.01 6.74
N GLY A 145 4.42 -4.04 6.02
CA GLY A 145 5.80 -4.26 5.56
C GLY A 145 6.72 -4.84 6.63
N ARG A 146 6.18 -5.16 7.82
CA ARG A 146 6.93 -5.83 8.89
C ARG A 146 6.83 -7.34 8.70
N THR A 147 7.96 -8.03 8.81
CA THR A 147 8.01 -9.49 8.84
C THR A 147 8.25 -9.98 10.27
N ILE A 148 7.40 -10.89 10.76
CA ILE A 148 7.52 -11.48 12.10
C ILE A 148 7.26 -12.98 11.97
N ALA A 149 8.11 -13.81 12.60
CA ALA A 149 8.01 -15.27 12.53
C ALA A 149 7.95 -15.82 11.08
N GLY A 150 8.61 -15.14 10.14
CA GLY A 150 8.62 -15.51 8.72
C GLY A 150 7.39 -15.06 7.92
N VAL A 151 6.44 -14.36 8.55
CA VAL A 151 5.19 -13.90 7.94
C VAL A 151 5.26 -12.39 7.70
N GLU A 152 5.00 -11.97 6.47
CA GLU A 152 4.87 -10.55 6.12
C GLU A 152 3.49 -10.02 6.48
N ILE A 153 3.44 -8.87 7.16
CA ILE A 153 2.20 -8.17 7.47
C ILE A 153 1.91 -7.18 6.34
N VAL A 154 0.77 -7.34 5.67
CA VAL A 154 0.33 -6.50 4.58
C VAL A 154 -1.01 -5.85 4.92
N ASN A 155 -1.04 -4.52 5.04
CA ASN A 155 -2.31 -3.78 4.98
C ASN A 155 -2.73 -3.57 3.52
N PRO A 156 -3.77 -4.26 3.03
CA PRO A 156 -4.16 -4.23 1.63
C PRO A 156 -4.99 -2.99 1.25
N PHE A 157 -5.41 -2.21 2.25
CA PHE A 157 -6.14 -0.95 2.05
C PHE A 157 -5.19 0.23 1.99
N ARG A 158 -3.94 0.04 2.40
CA ARG A 158 -2.89 0.91 1.87
C ARG A 158 -2.94 0.70 0.37
N ARG A 159 -2.97 1.80 -0.37
CA ARG A 159 -2.37 1.77 -1.70
C ARG A 159 -0.94 1.34 -1.46
N GLU A 160 -0.68 0.03 -1.54
CA GLU A 160 0.53 -0.41 -2.16
C GLU A 160 0.56 0.37 -3.47
N ILE A 161 1.43 1.38 -3.50
CA ILE A 161 2.31 1.42 -4.64
C ILE A 161 3.01 0.08 -4.57
N HIS A 162 2.35 -0.93 -5.13
CA HIS A 162 3.03 -2.03 -5.75
C HIS A 162 3.84 -1.25 -6.78
N GLU A 163 5.13 -1.05 -6.47
CA GLU A 163 6.05 -0.65 -7.51
C GLU A 163 5.79 -1.67 -8.61
N PRO A 164 5.34 -1.28 -9.81
CA PRO A 164 5.69 -2.13 -10.91
C PRO A 164 7.21 -2.21 -10.83
N SER A 165 7.73 -3.42 -10.57
CA SER A 165 9.10 -3.76 -10.92
C SER A 165 9.20 -3.66 -12.43
N THR A 166 9.19 -2.43 -12.90
CA THR A 166 9.48 -2.01 -14.26
C THR A 166 10.17 -0.67 -14.07
N ALA A 167 11.49 -0.78 -13.88
CA ALA A 167 12.48 0.18 -14.36
C ALA A 167 11.91 1.54 -14.80
N TYR A 168 12.20 2.59 -14.03
CA TYR A 168 12.17 3.99 -14.48
C TYR A 168 11.16 4.32 -15.58
N LEU A 169 9.88 4.47 -15.24
CA LEU A 169 9.01 5.29 -16.09
C LEU A 169 9.49 6.74 -15.98
N GLN A 170 10.44 7.11 -16.85
CA GLN A 170 10.54 8.48 -17.30
C GLN A 170 9.22 8.78 -18.02
N ALA A 171 8.35 9.59 -17.42
CA ALA A 171 7.29 10.24 -18.19
C ALA A 171 7.98 11.13 -19.23
N SER A 172 8.05 10.64 -20.46
CA SER A 172 8.59 11.34 -21.64
C SER A 172 7.48 11.84 -22.57
N THR A 173 6.21 11.50 -22.28
CA THR A 173 5.04 11.95 -23.02
C THR A 173 4.12 12.81 -22.14
N PRO A 174 3.40 13.78 -22.72
CA PRO A 174 2.46 14.62 -21.98
C PRO A 174 1.37 13.83 -21.23
N GLU A 175 0.89 12.72 -21.79
CA GLU A 175 -0.18 11.90 -21.21
C GLU A 175 0.28 11.22 -19.91
N ALA A 176 1.52 10.73 -19.88
CA ALA A 176 2.11 10.12 -18.69
C ALA A 176 2.33 11.15 -17.58
N VAL A 177 2.64 12.41 -17.94
CA VAL A 177 2.74 13.51 -16.97
C VAL A 177 1.35 13.81 -16.38
N ASP A 178 0.29 13.87 -17.21
CA ASP A 178 -1.09 14.07 -16.76
C ASP A 178 -1.52 13.03 -15.72
N GLU A 179 -1.24 11.75 -15.98
CA GLU A 179 -1.58 10.66 -15.07
C GLU A 179 -0.86 10.78 -13.72
N VAL A 180 0.46 11.04 -13.75
CA VAL A 180 1.26 11.22 -12.53
C VAL A 180 0.76 12.41 -11.71
N LEU A 181 0.37 13.53 -12.35
CA LEU A 181 -0.13 14.70 -11.63
C LEU A 181 -1.49 14.43 -10.96
N ARG A 182 -2.41 13.75 -11.65
CA ARG A 182 -3.72 13.37 -11.09
C ARG A 182 -3.54 12.46 -9.88
N GLU A 183 -2.69 11.44 -10.01
CA GLU A 183 -2.38 10.49 -8.95
C GLU A 183 -1.71 11.18 -7.76
N ALA A 184 -0.72 12.04 -8.01
CA ALA A 184 -0.03 12.77 -6.95
C ALA A 184 -0.97 13.66 -6.14
N ILE A 185 -1.87 14.38 -6.82
CA ILE A 185 -2.84 15.28 -6.17
C ILE A 185 -3.88 14.48 -5.39
N ALA A 186 -4.43 13.42 -5.99
CA ALA A 186 -5.45 12.59 -5.34
C ALA A 186 -4.96 11.94 -4.03
N HIS A 187 -3.66 11.59 -3.97
CA HIS A 187 -3.06 10.92 -2.81
C HIS A 187 -2.14 11.81 -1.98
N ARG A 188 -2.13 13.13 -2.26
CA ARG A 188 -1.29 14.14 -1.60
C ARG A 188 0.17 13.71 -1.51
N ARG A 189 0.70 13.22 -2.63
CA ARG A 189 2.07 12.72 -2.76
C ARG A 189 2.96 13.79 -3.36
N LEU A 190 4.21 13.86 -2.89
CA LEU A 190 5.20 14.74 -3.49
C LEU A 190 5.56 14.21 -4.89
N ILE A 191 5.99 15.11 -5.76
CA ILE A 191 6.59 14.77 -7.05
C ILE A 191 8.00 15.34 -7.14
N SER A 192 8.88 14.67 -7.88
CA SER A 192 10.16 15.22 -8.35
C SER A 192 10.20 15.21 -9.87
N PHE A 193 10.83 16.21 -10.48
CA PHE A 193 10.92 16.34 -11.94
C PHE A 193 12.02 17.33 -12.32
N HIS A 194 12.36 17.36 -13.61
CA HIS A 194 13.15 18.41 -14.23
C HIS A 194 12.22 19.37 -14.96
N TYR A 195 12.27 20.64 -14.60
CA TYR A 195 11.58 21.72 -15.30
C TYR A 195 12.57 22.51 -16.13
N GLU A 196 12.48 22.44 -17.46
CA GLU A 196 13.49 23.04 -18.36
C GLU A 196 14.92 22.65 -17.94
N GLY A 197 15.14 21.37 -17.63
CA GLY A 197 16.44 20.82 -17.21
C GLY A 197 16.84 21.05 -15.75
N ARG A 198 15.99 21.66 -14.90
CA ARG A 198 16.31 21.94 -13.49
C ARG A 198 15.51 21.06 -12.53
N PRO A 199 16.15 20.40 -11.55
CA PRO A 199 15.44 19.55 -10.60
C PRO A 199 14.53 20.38 -9.69
N LYS A 200 13.31 19.87 -9.55
CA LYS A 200 12.22 20.37 -8.70
C LYS A 200 11.65 19.23 -7.91
N GLU A 201 11.28 19.51 -6.67
CA GLU A 201 10.58 18.59 -5.79
C GLU A 201 9.62 19.37 -4.89
N GLY A 202 8.43 18.80 -4.67
CA GLY A 202 7.39 19.48 -3.91
C GLY A 202 5.99 18.95 -4.12
N GLU A 203 5.03 19.78 -3.75
CA GLU A 203 3.66 19.39 -3.50
C GLU A 203 2.76 19.90 -4.65
N PRO A 204 2.23 19.01 -5.50
CA PRO A 204 1.25 19.39 -6.51
C PRO A 204 -0.11 19.59 -5.84
N HIS A 205 -0.70 20.78 -5.98
CA HIS A 205 -1.94 21.14 -5.29
C HIS A 205 -3.15 21.17 -6.22
N ASP A 206 -3.02 21.84 -7.36
CA ASP A 206 -4.10 22.00 -8.32
C ASP A 206 -3.56 21.78 -9.73
N TYR A 207 -4.29 21.03 -10.53
CA TYR A 207 -4.00 20.76 -11.92
C TYR A 207 -5.26 21.01 -12.76
N GLY A 208 -5.12 21.74 -13.87
CA GLY A 208 -6.28 22.23 -14.60
C GLY A 208 -5.94 23.06 -15.84
N LEU A 209 -6.94 23.76 -16.36
CA LEU A 209 -6.83 24.72 -17.46
C LEU A 209 -6.92 26.16 -16.95
N ILE A 210 -6.02 27.01 -17.44
CA ILE A 210 -6.05 28.47 -17.28
C ILE A 210 -5.73 29.09 -18.65
N GLY A 211 -6.66 29.85 -19.24
CA GLY A 211 -6.48 30.42 -20.56
C GLY A 211 -6.36 29.36 -21.66
N GLY A 212 -7.09 28.25 -21.54
CA GLY A 212 -7.01 27.10 -22.45
C GLY A 212 -5.75 26.23 -22.32
N GLU A 213 -4.77 26.61 -21.49
CA GLU A 213 -3.51 25.89 -21.33
C GLU A 213 -3.46 25.09 -20.03
N ARG A 214 -2.85 23.89 -20.08
CA ARG A 214 -2.59 23.07 -18.90
C ARG A 214 -1.67 23.81 -17.93
N ARG A 215 -2.06 23.85 -16.65
CA ARG A 215 -1.28 24.47 -15.57
C ARG A 215 -1.30 23.63 -14.31
N LEU A 216 -0.15 23.56 -13.65
CA LEU A 216 0.04 22.95 -12.34
C LEU A 216 0.38 24.03 -11.30
N ASN A 217 -0.40 24.09 -10.23
CA ASN A 217 -0.08 24.86 -9.04
C ASN A 217 0.71 23.96 -8.07
N PHE A 218 1.93 24.39 -7.75
CA PHE A 218 2.94 23.56 -7.11
C PHE A 218 3.66 24.33 -6.01
N PHE A 219 3.80 23.72 -4.84
CA PHE A 219 4.60 24.26 -3.75
C PHE A 219 5.97 23.58 -3.70
N GLN A 220 7.03 24.30 -4.07
CA GLN A 220 8.38 23.74 -4.14
C GLN A 220 8.96 23.57 -2.74
N THR A 221 9.24 22.34 -2.31
CA THR A 221 9.90 22.03 -1.04
C THR A 221 11.41 21.88 -1.21
N ARG A 222 11.89 21.53 -2.41
CA ARG A 222 13.32 21.40 -2.73
C ARG A 222 13.59 21.63 -4.23
N GLY A 223 14.75 22.17 -4.59
CA GLY A 223 15.17 22.36 -5.99
C GLY A 223 16.15 23.50 -6.18
N ARG A 224 16.52 23.82 -7.44
CA ARG A 224 17.46 24.92 -7.76
C ARG A 224 16.85 26.00 -8.65
N SER A 225 17.30 27.25 -8.48
CA SER A 225 16.95 28.43 -9.29
C SER A 225 17.71 28.45 -10.62
N ARG A 226 17.38 29.42 -11.48
CA ARG A 226 18.11 29.68 -12.73
C ARG A 226 19.60 29.97 -12.52
N ASN A 227 19.97 30.47 -11.33
CA ASN A 227 21.35 30.81 -10.97
C ASN A 227 22.01 29.74 -10.09
N GLY A 228 21.44 28.54 -9.99
CA GLY A 228 22.00 27.42 -9.23
C GLY A 228 21.77 27.45 -7.72
N VAL A 229 21.14 28.51 -7.20
CA VAL A 229 20.82 28.67 -5.76
C VAL A 229 19.72 27.69 -5.36
N GLU A 230 19.86 27.02 -4.22
CA GLU A 230 18.79 26.20 -3.66
C GLU A 230 17.54 27.05 -3.37
N GLU A 231 16.40 26.61 -3.89
CA GLU A 231 15.10 27.24 -3.70
C GLU A 231 14.15 26.24 -3.04
N SER A 232 13.53 26.66 -1.95
CA SER A 232 12.45 25.95 -1.25
C SER A 232 11.43 26.96 -0.71
N GLY A 233 10.23 26.50 -0.37
CA GLY A 233 9.20 27.29 0.29
C GLY A 233 8.43 28.27 -0.60
N LYS A 234 8.39 28.07 -1.93
CA LYS A 234 7.73 28.99 -2.87
C LYS A 234 6.66 28.30 -3.70
N TRP A 235 5.52 28.98 -3.87
CA TRP A 235 4.48 28.63 -4.84
C TRP A 235 4.93 28.91 -6.28
N LYS A 236 4.60 28.01 -7.20
CA LYS A 236 4.86 28.13 -8.62
C LYS A 236 3.65 27.66 -9.42
N THR A 237 3.38 28.37 -10.50
CA THR A 237 2.47 27.90 -11.55
C THR A 237 3.34 27.43 -12.71
N LEU A 238 3.24 26.15 -13.04
CA LEU A 238 4.10 25.48 -14.00
C LEU A 238 3.29 24.98 -15.19
N ASP A 239 3.94 24.93 -16.35
CA ASP A 239 3.42 24.28 -17.54
C ASP A 239 3.90 22.81 -17.56
N PRO A 240 3.00 21.82 -17.44
CA PRO A 240 3.37 20.41 -17.46
C PRO A 240 4.10 19.97 -18.74
N ALA A 241 3.88 20.64 -19.87
CA ALA A 241 4.58 20.32 -21.12
C ALA A 241 6.10 20.56 -21.04
N LYS A 242 6.55 21.35 -20.05
CA LYS A 242 7.96 21.63 -19.78
C LYS A 242 8.58 20.74 -18.71
N MET A 243 7.79 19.81 -18.17
CA MET A 243 8.24 18.85 -17.17
C MET A 243 8.83 17.61 -17.85
N SER A 244 9.94 17.12 -17.32
CA SER A 244 10.62 15.92 -17.80
C SER A 244 11.12 15.10 -16.61
N GLN A 245 11.32 13.80 -16.79
CA GLN A 245 11.74 12.89 -15.71
C GLN A 245 10.85 12.99 -14.46
N VAL A 246 9.53 13.12 -14.66
CA VAL A 246 8.56 13.26 -13.57
C VAL A 246 8.46 11.93 -12.81
N ARG A 247 8.57 12.00 -11.48
CA ARG A 247 8.50 10.85 -10.57
C ARG A 247 7.57 11.18 -9.41
N LEU A 248 6.69 10.24 -9.10
CA LEU A 248 5.89 10.23 -7.88
C LEU A 248 6.75 9.78 -6.69
N LEU A 249 6.76 10.54 -5.60
CA LEU A 249 7.58 10.25 -4.42
C LEU A 249 6.79 9.56 -3.31
N LYS A 250 7.48 8.77 -2.47
CA LYS A 250 6.94 8.10 -1.27
C LYS A 250 6.39 9.07 -0.23
N ALA A 251 7.04 10.22 -0.08
CA ALA A 251 6.61 11.26 0.85
C ALA A 251 5.24 11.83 0.47
N SER A 252 4.44 12.14 1.48
CA SER A 252 3.16 12.84 1.37
C SER A 252 3.22 14.22 2.03
N PHE A 253 2.23 15.06 1.74
CA PHE A 253 2.06 16.38 2.36
C PHE A 253 0.67 16.52 2.98
N PRO A 254 0.48 17.38 4.01
CA PRO A 254 -0.76 17.44 4.78
C PRO A 254 -2.00 17.87 3.98
N GLY A 255 -1.84 18.32 2.74
CA GLY A 255 -2.91 18.82 1.88
C GLY A 255 -2.82 20.33 1.74
N THR A 256 -3.91 21.04 2.00
CA THR A 256 -4.00 22.49 1.81
C THR A 256 -2.94 23.27 2.57
N ARG A 257 -2.10 24.02 1.84
CA ARG A 257 -1.23 25.05 2.42
C ARG A 257 -1.89 26.43 2.39
N ALA A 258 -1.63 27.24 3.42
CA ALA A 258 -2.05 28.64 3.45
C ALA A 258 -1.43 29.39 2.25
N VAL A 259 -2.29 29.85 1.34
CA VAL A 259 -1.89 30.69 0.22
C VAL A 259 -1.71 32.11 0.77
N ALA A 260 -0.59 32.77 0.47
CA ALA A 260 -0.44 34.19 0.79
C ALA A 260 -1.61 34.98 0.17
N ARG A 261 -2.22 35.89 0.95
CA ARG A 261 -3.39 36.68 0.53
C ARG A 261 -3.19 37.22 -0.89
N GLY A 262 -4.04 36.80 -1.84
CA GLY A 262 -4.04 37.27 -3.23
C GLY A 262 -3.67 36.25 -4.32
N ALA A 263 -3.29 35.02 -3.99
CA ALA A 263 -2.89 34.00 -5.00
C ALA A 263 -4.01 33.01 -5.41
N HIS A 264 -5.29 33.40 -5.28
CA HIS A 264 -6.39 32.61 -5.85
C HIS A 264 -6.34 32.66 -7.38
N LYS A 265 -5.99 31.54 -8.03
CA LYS A 265 -6.02 31.40 -9.48
C LYS A 265 -7.45 31.13 -9.94
N LYS A 266 -7.90 31.84 -10.98
CA LYS A 266 -9.19 31.57 -11.63
C LYS A 266 -8.99 30.46 -12.65
N TRP A 267 -9.33 29.23 -12.27
CA TRP A 267 -9.32 28.07 -13.15
C TRP A 267 -10.53 28.10 -14.08
N GLU A 268 -10.31 27.77 -15.35
CA GLU A 268 -11.40 27.50 -16.29
C GLU A 268 -11.95 26.08 -16.07
N GLU A 269 -11.03 25.13 -15.90
CA GLU A 269 -11.34 23.75 -15.53
C GLU A 269 -10.34 23.28 -14.48
N VAL A 270 -10.84 22.65 -13.41
CA VAL A 270 -9.98 21.95 -12.44
C VAL A 270 -10.08 20.46 -12.71
N ILE A 271 -8.95 19.87 -13.08
CA ILE A 271 -8.82 18.45 -13.43
C ILE A 271 -8.57 17.62 -12.17
N ALA A 272 -7.71 18.12 -11.30
CA ALA A 272 -7.40 17.54 -10.00
C ALA A 272 -7.07 18.66 -9.01
N SER A 273 -7.56 18.58 -7.78
CA SER A 273 -7.18 19.51 -6.72
C SER A 273 -7.19 18.80 -5.37
N VAL A 274 -6.25 19.18 -4.48
CA VAL A 274 -6.25 18.72 -3.09
C VAL A 274 -7.44 19.27 -2.27
N THR A 275 -8.16 20.26 -2.82
CA THR A 275 -9.34 20.90 -2.19
C THR A 275 -10.68 20.38 -2.70
N LEU A 276 -10.70 19.75 -3.87
CA LEU A 276 -11.90 19.11 -4.42
C LEU A 276 -11.87 17.64 -4.01
N ASP A 277 -12.80 17.23 -3.14
CA ASP A 277 -12.97 15.82 -2.80
C ASP A 277 -13.15 14.99 -4.08
N ALA A 278 -12.41 13.89 -4.18
CA ALA A 278 -12.46 12.94 -5.30
C ALA A 278 -13.82 12.23 -5.48
N THR A 279 -14.85 12.62 -4.71
CA THR A 279 -16.18 12.01 -4.66
C THR A 279 -17.28 12.74 -5.44
N ARG A 280 -16.98 13.81 -6.19
CA ARG A 280 -17.96 14.36 -7.16
C ARG A 280 -17.81 13.72 -8.54
N LYS A 281 -18.38 12.53 -8.73
CA LYS A 281 -18.81 12.09 -10.07
C LYS A 281 -19.98 12.98 -10.51
N ARG A 282 -19.83 13.64 -11.66
CA ARG A 282 -20.97 14.16 -12.44
C ARG A 282 -21.67 13.00 -13.14
#